data_AF-A0A383BPG0-F1
#
_entry.id   AF-A0A383BPG0-F1
#
_cell.length_a   1.000
_cell.length_b   1.000
_cell.length_c   1.000
_cell.angle_alpha   90.00
_cell.angle_beta   90.00
_cell.angle_gamma   90.00
#
_symmetry.space_group_name_H-M   'P 1'
#
loop_
_entity.id
_entity.type
_entity.pdbx_description
1 polymer ?
#
loop_
_entity_poly.entity_id
_entity_poly.type
_entity_poly.pdbx_seq_one_letter_code
_entity_poly.pdbx_strand_id
1 'polypeptide(L)'
;MIIDGKKVAADLRAELKKKVAELKSNYNAVPGLTVILVGEDPPSKIYVKNKEKFATEVGINSEVIRYPADLEEKVLLDKIRELNNSNKVSGILVQLPLPKHINKRKVIEAIDPGKDVDGFHPMNVGNLSSGYDSSIPCTPFGCSLLLKKVEKNLSGKHAVVIGRSNLNGKPMTQLLLKENCTVTITHSKTKDLKAECLRADIIIAAVGMPKLVKGDWVKKGA
;
A
#
# COMPACT_ATOMS: atom_id res chain seq x y z
N MET A 1 24.03 7.12 -2.90
CA MET A 1 23.24 6.36 -3.89
C MET A 1 21.82 6.91 -3.88
N ILE A 2 21.13 6.96 -5.03
CA ILE A 2 19.74 7.41 -5.13
C ILE A 2 18.84 6.20 -5.38
N ILE A 3 17.75 6.06 -4.63
CA ILE A 3 16.70 5.07 -4.88
C ILE A 3 15.69 5.67 -5.86
N ASP A 4 15.84 5.37 -7.16
CA ASP A 4 14.92 5.88 -8.19
C ASP A 4 13.63 5.06 -8.28
N GLY A 5 12.64 5.45 -7.48
CA GLY A 5 11.33 4.82 -7.48
C GLY A 5 10.55 4.94 -8.79
N LYS A 6 10.82 5.96 -9.62
CA LYS A 6 10.15 6.12 -10.92
C LYS A 6 10.62 5.05 -11.89
N LYS A 7 11.93 4.84 -11.96
CA LYS A 7 12.54 3.80 -12.80
C LYS A 7 12.05 2.41 -12.36
N VAL A 8 12.15 2.08 -11.07
CA VAL A 8 11.73 0.76 -10.56
C VAL A 8 10.24 0.51 -10.83
N ALA A 9 9.38 1.51 -10.68
CA ALA A 9 7.96 1.36 -10.98
C ALA A 9 7.69 1.16 -12.48
N ALA A 10 8.45 1.81 -13.37
CA ALA A 10 8.34 1.61 -14.81
C ALA A 10 8.76 0.19 -15.23
N ASP A 11 9.88 -0.29 -14.70
CA ASP A 11 10.37 -1.65 -14.93
C ASP A 11 9.34 -2.70 -14.46
N LEU A 12 8.76 -2.49 -13.27
CA LEU A 12 7.71 -3.37 -12.73
C LEU A 12 6.46 -3.38 -13.61
N ARG A 13 6.00 -2.23 -14.11
CA ARG A 13 4.83 -2.19 -15.02
C ARG A 13 5.12 -2.90 -16.34
N ALA A 14 6.33 -2.77 -16.88
CA ALA A 14 6.73 -3.48 -18.09
C ALA A 14 6.72 -5.01 -17.89
N GLU A 15 7.17 -5.50 -16.72
CA GLU A 15 7.07 -6.91 -16.34
C GLU A 15 5.62 -7.38 -16.21
N LEU A 16 4.80 -6.62 -15.47
CA LEU A 16 3.38 -6.95 -15.25
C LEU A 16 2.60 -7.00 -16.56
N LYS A 17 2.89 -6.10 -17.50
CA LYS A 17 2.27 -6.10 -18.84
C LYS A 17 2.49 -7.42 -19.58
N LYS A 18 3.68 -8.01 -19.48
CA LYS A 18 3.98 -9.32 -20.08
C LYS A 18 3.14 -10.42 -19.42
N LYS A 19 3.11 -10.45 -18.09
CA LYS A 19 2.31 -11.44 -17.32
C LYS A 19 0.82 -11.36 -17.63
N VAL A 20 0.27 -10.15 -17.74
CA VAL A 20 -1.15 -9.97 -18.09
C VAL A 20 -1.43 -10.42 -19.53
N ALA A 21 -0.52 -10.16 -20.46
CA ALA A 21 -0.64 -10.67 -21.83
C ALA A 21 -0.61 -12.21 -21.89
N GLU A 22 0.27 -12.85 -21.11
CA GLU A 22 0.34 -14.31 -20.96
C GLU A 22 -0.96 -14.89 -20.38
N LEU A 23 -1.51 -14.28 -19.32
CA LEU A 23 -2.80 -14.70 -18.75
C LEU A 23 -3.93 -14.64 -19.78
N LYS A 24 -3.98 -13.55 -20.55
CA LYS A 24 -4.97 -13.38 -21.61
C LYS A 24 -4.81 -14.44 -22.70
N SER A 25 -3.58 -14.72 -23.12
CA SER A 25 -3.30 -15.72 -24.16
C SER A 25 -3.62 -17.15 -23.71
N ASN A 26 -3.30 -17.50 -22.47
CA ASN A 26 -3.39 -18.87 -21.98
C ASN A 26 -4.78 -19.22 -21.44
N TYR A 27 -5.50 -18.26 -20.87
CA TYR A 27 -6.75 -18.50 -20.15
C TYR A 27 -7.93 -17.67 -20.65
N ASN A 28 -7.73 -16.83 -21.68
CA ASN A 28 -8.72 -15.85 -22.13
C ASN A 28 -9.28 -14.98 -20.97
N ALA A 29 -8.43 -14.72 -19.96
CA ALA A 29 -8.79 -14.04 -18.73
C ALA A 29 -7.92 -12.80 -18.54
N VAL A 30 -8.54 -11.70 -18.09
CA VAL A 30 -7.87 -10.44 -17.79
C VAL A 30 -8.31 -9.98 -16.39
N PRO A 31 -7.38 -9.72 -15.46
CA PRO A 31 -7.72 -9.24 -14.12
C PRO A 31 -8.55 -7.95 -14.19
N GLY A 32 -9.51 -7.81 -13.28
CA GLY A 32 -10.34 -6.61 -13.16
C GLY A 32 -10.07 -5.86 -11.87
N LEU A 33 -9.83 -4.55 -11.96
CA LEU A 33 -9.70 -3.63 -10.84
C LEU A 33 -10.83 -2.60 -10.87
N THR A 34 -11.65 -2.57 -9.83
CA THR A 34 -12.67 -1.53 -9.64
C THR A 34 -12.23 -0.57 -8.53
N VAL A 35 -12.14 0.72 -8.88
CA VAL A 35 -11.80 1.79 -7.95
C VAL A 35 -13.05 2.61 -7.63
N ILE A 36 -13.39 2.76 -6.35
CA ILE A 36 -14.51 3.59 -5.89
C ILE A 36 -13.96 4.89 -5.31
N LEU A 37 -14.43 6.02 -5.83
CA LEU A 37 -14.15 7.36 -5.31
C LEU A 37 -15.45 7.99 -4.82
N VAL A 38 -15.45 8.46 -3.57
CA VAL A 38 -16.59 9.18 -2.96
C VAL A 38 -16.17 10.61 -2.66
N GLY A 39 -16.85 11.57 -3.29
CA GLY A 39 -16.56 12.99 -3.17
C GLY A 39 -15.41 13.49 -4.07
N GLU A 40 -14.96 14.71 -3.80
CA GLU A 40 -14.23 15.53 -4.78
C GLU A 40 -12.80 15.92 -4.34
N ASP A 41 -12.25 15.24 -3.32
CA ASP A 41 -10.90 15.52 -2.78
C ASP A 41 -9.83 15.58 -3.91
N PRO A 42 -9.19 16.73 -4.15
CA PRO A 42 -8.30 16.90 -5.30
C PRO A 42 -7.10 15.92 -5.34
N PRO A 43 -6.39 15.67 -4.22
CA PRO A 43 -5.36 14.64 -4.18
C PRO A 43 -5.90 13.25 -4.57
N SER A 44 -7.06 12.86 -4.04
CA SER A 44 -7.69 11.58 -4.35
C SER A 44 -7.98 11.40 -5.83
N LYS A 45 -8.46 12.45 -6.52
CA LYS A 45 -8.69 12.41 -7.98
C LYS A 45 -7.41 12.12 -8.77
N ILE A 46 -6.29 12.73 -8.38
CA ILE A 46 -5.00 12.51 -9.03
C ILE A 46 -4.54 11.06 -8.82
N TYR A 47 -4.67 10.53 -7.60
CA TYR A 47 -4.34 9.13 -7.29
C TYR A 47 -5.18 8.16 -8.12
N VAL A 48 -6.50 8.36 -8.19
CA VAL A 48 -7.41 7.49 -8.95
C VAL A 48 -7.09 7.55 -10.45
N LYS A 49 -6.86 8.74 -11.01
CA LYS A 49 -6.46 8.92 -12.41
C LYS A 49 -5.16 8.16 -12.73
N ASN A 50 -4.17 8.23 -11.83
CA ASN A 50 -2.91 7.51 -12.03
C ASN A 50 -3.10 5.99 -11.92
N LYS A 51 -3.94 5.51 -10.99
CA LYS A 51 -4.27 4.07 -10.87
C LYS A 51 -4.90 3.54 -12.15
N GLU A 52 -5.90 4.24 -12.69
CA GLU A 52 -6.57 3.89 -13.95
C GLU A 52 -5.61 3.91 -15.14
N LYS A 53 -4.77 4.95 -15.24
CA LYS A 53 -3.73 5.05 -16.26
C LYS A 53 -2.78 3.84 -16.21
N PHE A 54 -2.25 3.51 -15.03
CA PHE A 54 -1.29 2.42 -14.89
C PHE A 54 -1.93 1.04 -15.06
N ALA A 55 -3.17 0.87 -14.63
CA ALA A 55 -3.96 -0.34 -14.87
C ALA A 55 -4.12 -0.59 -16.38
N THR A 56 -4.49 0.46 -17.14
CA THR A 56 -4.57 0.40 -18.60
C THR A 56 -3.21 0.13 -19.23
N GLU A 57 -2.13 0.76 -18.74
CA GLU A 57 -0.76 0.57 -19.23
C GLU A 57 -0.29 -0.89 -19.14
N VAL A 58 -0.64 -1.59 -18.03
CA VAL A 58 -0.31 -3.01 -17.83
C VAL A 58 -1.32 -3.96 -18.47
N GLY A 59 -2.44 -3.44 -19.00
CA GLY A 59 -3.43 -4.23 -19.73
C GLY A 59 -4.48 -4.94 -18.88
N ILE A 60 -4.68 -4.54 -17.62
CA ILE A 60 -5.79 -5.04 -16.80
C ILE A 60 -7.07 -4.24 -17.09
N ASN A 61 -8.23 -4.86 -16.88
CA ASN A 61 -9.51 -4.15 -16.96
C ASN A 61 -9.62 -3.21 -15.75
N SER A 62 -9.90 -1.94 -15.98
CA SER A 62 -10.05 -0.93 -14.92
C SER A 62 -11.40 -0.25 -15.03
N GLU A 63 -12.09 -0.11 -13.91
CA GLU A 63 -13.32 0.67 -13.79
C GLU A 63 -13.19 1.67 -12.65
N VAL A 64 -13.65 2.90 -12.84
CA VAL A 64 -13.72 3.90 -11.79
C VAL A 64 -15.17 4.29 -11.55
N ILE A 65 -15.67 3.97 -10.35
CA ILE A 65 -17.00 4.34 -9.89
C ILE A 65 -16.87 5.62 -9.07
N ARG A 66 -17.64 6.64 -9.44
CA ARG A 66 -17.62 7.95 -8.79
C ARG A 66 -18.97 8.22 -8.15
N TYR A 67 -18.94 8.56 -6.87
CA TYR A 67 -20.12 8.96 -6.11
C TYR A 67 -19.94 10.36 -5.54
N PRO A 68 -21.03 11.12 -5.36
CA PRO A 68 -20.98 12.43 -4.73
C PRO A 68 -20.61 12.32 -3.24
N ALA A 69 -20.21 13.44 -2.64
CA ALA A 69 -19.73 13.48 -1.25
C ALA A 69 -20.83 13.23 -0.21
N ASP A 70 -22.11 13.32 -0.57
CA ASP A 70 -23.30 13.09 0.26
C ASP A 70 -23.82 11.65 0.16
N LEU A 71 -23.12 10.76 -0.55
CA LEU A 71 -23.47 9.35 -0.69
C LEU A 71 -23.79 8.70 0.67
N GLU A 72 -24.90 7.98 0.74
CA GLU A 72 -25.23 7.18 1.91
C GLU A 72 -24.27 5.99 2.07
N GLU A 73 -23.82 5.74 3.30
CA GLU A 73 -22.95 4.60 3.62
C GLU A 73 -23.52 3.26 3.10
N LYS A 74 -24.84 3.08 3.20
CA LYS A 74 -25.51 1.85 2.75
C LYS A 74 -25.29 1.60 1.25
N VAL A 75 -25.39 2.64 0.42
CA VAL A 75 -25.22 2.53 -1.04
C VAL A 75 -23.79 2.07 -1.37
N LEU A 76 -22.79 2.61 -0.68
CA LEU A 76 -21.40 2.19 -0.84
C LEU A 76 -21.20 0.72 -0.45
N LEU A 77 -21.74 0.30 0.69
CA LEU A 77 -21.64 -1.08 1.17
C LEU A 77 -22.33 -2.06 0.23
N ASP A 78 -23.51 -1.72 -0.28
CA ASP A 78 -24.25 -2.55 -1.23
C ASP A 78 -23.45 -2.72 -2.54
N LYS A 79 -22.82 -1.65 -3.04
CA LYS A 79 -21.95 -1.75 -4.22
C LYS A 79 -20.72 -2.63 -3.98
N ILE A 80 -20.10 -2.54 -2.81
CA ILE A 80 -18.97 -3.43 -2.47
C ILE A 80 -19.40 -4.89 -2.45
N ARG A 81 -20.59 -5.21 -1.92
CA ARG A 81 -21.13 -6.58 -1.96
C ARG A 81 -21.37 -7.08 -3.38
N GLU A 82 -21.89 -6.22 -4.26
CA GLU A 82 -22.04 -6.55 -5.69
C GLU A 82 -20.67 -6.90 -6.32
N LEU A 83 -19.65 -6.09 -6.08
CA LEU A 83 -18.30 -6.30 -6.61
C LEU A 83 -17.63 -7.56 -6.03
N ASN A 84 -17.84 -7.85 -4.74
CA ASN A 84 -17.35 -9.09 -4.12
C ASN A 84 -17.88 -10.34 -4.83
N ASN A 85 -19.14 -10.32 -5.27
CA ASN A 85 -19.77 -11.45 -5.97
C ASN A 85 -19.47 -11.51 -7.48
N SER A 86 -18.81 -10.49 -8.04
CA SER A 86 -18.50 -10.44 -9.48
C SER A 86 -17.21 -11.20 -9.82
N ASN A 87 -17.30 -12.25 -10.63
CA ASN A 87 -16.14 -12.98 -11.15
C ASN A 87 -15.27 -12.15 -12.10
N LYS A 88 -15.77 -11.00 -12.59
CA LYS A 88 -15.00 -10.06 -13.42
C LYS A 88 -14.09 -9.14 -12.60
N VAL A 89 -14.32 -9.05 -11.29
CA VAL A 89 -13.58 -8.17 -10.39
C VAL A 89 -12.62 -9.00 -9.55
N SER A 90 -11.33 -8.80 -9.77
CA SER A 90 -10.25 -9.43 -9.03
C SER A 90 -9.77 -8.56 -7.87
N GLY A 91 -9.95 -7.24 -7.96
CA GLY A 91 -9.55 -6.30 -6.94
C GLY A 91 -10.52 -5.13 -6.78
N ILE A 92 -10.76 -4.74 -5.54
CA ILE A 92 -11.59 -3.59 -5.16
C ILE A 92 -10.71 -2.63 -4.38
N LEU A 93 -10.78 -1.35 -4.74
CA LEU A 93 -10.11 -0.28 -4.02
C LEU A 93 -11.09 0.85 -3.72
N VAL A 94 -11.29 1.16 -2.45
CA VAL A 94 -12.02 2.37 -2.04
C VAL A 94 -11.03 3.47 -1.69
N GLN A 95 -11.04 4.56 -2.45
CA GLN A 95 -10.08 5.64 -2.27
C GLN A 95 -10.37 6.42 -0.98
N LEU A 96 -9.35 6.57 -0.14
CA LEU A 96 -9.39 7.37 1.09
C LEU A 96 -8.79 8.78 0.85
N PRO A 97 -9.21 9.81 1.61
CA PRO A 97 -10.21 9.76 2.70
C PRO A 97 -11.65 9.69 2.19
N LEU A 98 -12.52 9.05 2.98
CA LEU A 98 -13.97 9.09 2.77
C LEU A 98 -14.59 10.31 3.47
N PRO A 99 -15.77 10.77 3.01
CA PRO A 99 -16.59 11.73 3.75
C PRO A 99 -16.79 11.34 5.22
N LYS A 100 -16.87 12.34 6.12
CA LYS A 100 -16.85 12.12 7.58
C LYS A 100 -18.02 11.27 8.10
N HIS A 101 -19.17 11.29 7.42
CA HIS A 101 -20.35 10.52 7.81
C HIS A 101 -20.26 9.03 7.43
N ILE A 102 -19.31 8.64 6.58
CA ILE A 102 -19.08 7.24 6.19
C ILE A 102 -18.03 6.62 7.10
N ASN A 103 -18.39 5.51 7.74
CA ASN A 103 -17.49 4.75 8.58
C ASN A 103 -16.50 3.94 7.72
N LYS A 104 -15.29 4.49 7.58
CA LYS A 104 -14.17 3.85 6.87
C LYS A 104 -13.90 2.40 7.28
N ARG A 105 -14.10 2.05 8.56
CA ARG A 105 -13.81 0.69 9.05
C ARG A 105 -14.81 -0.32 8.47
N LYS A 106 -16.10 0.01 8.49
CA LYS A 106 -17.14 -0.83 7.89
C LYS A 106 -16.91 -1.03 6.39
N VAL A 107 -16.48 0.03 5.70
CA VAL A 107 -16.18 -0.02 4.27
C VAL A 107 -15.00 -0.96 3.98
N ILE A 108 -13.90 -0.84 4.74
CA ILE A 108 -12.73 -1.72 4.58
C ILE A 108 -13.08 -3.18 4.90
N GLU A 109 -13.82 -3.43 5.99
CA GLU A 109 -14.24 -4.78 6.40
C GLU A 109 -15.31 -5.39 5.48
N ALA A 110 -15.97 -4.60 4.63
CA ALA A 110 -16.94 -5.10 3.66
C ALA A 110 -16.29 -5.65 2.39
N ILE A 111 -15.03 -5.29 2.10
CA ILE A 111 -14.30 -5.81 0.93
C ILE A 111 -13.84 -7.24 1.24
N ASP A 112 -14.10 -8.18 0.33
CA ASP A 112 -13.59 -9.55 0.49
C ASP A 112 -12.05 -9.53 0.63
N PRO A 113 -11.45 -10.23 1.61
CA PRO A 113 -10.00 -10.21 1.83
C PRO A 113 -9.19 -10.61 0.58
N GLY A 114 -9.71 -11.52 -0.24
CA GLY A 114 -9.08 -11.95 -1.50
C GLY A 114 -9.18 -10.92 -2.62
N LYS A 115 -10.07 -9.93 -2.50
CA LYS A 115 -10.21 -8.79 -3.43
C LYS A 115 -9.68 -7.47 -2.86
N ASP A 116 -9.28 -7.43 -1.59
CA ASP A 116 -8.65 -6.26 -0.97
C ASP A 116 -7.21 -6.10 -1.45
N VAL A 117 -7.05 -5.48 -2.63
CA VAL A 117 -5.74 -5.23 -3.24
C VAL A 117 -4.95 -4.10 -2.59
N ASP A 118 -5.58 -3.32 -1.69
CA ASP A 118 -4.89 -2.30 -0.89
C ASP A 118 -4.43 -2.83 0.48
N GLY A 119 -4.78 -4.07 0.83
CA GLY A 119 -4.26 -4.81 1.99
C GLY A 119 -4.69 -4.27 3.36
N PHE A 120 -5.79 -3.51 3.43
CA PHE A 120 -6.26 -2.90 4.68
C PHE A 120 -7.27 -3.75 5.45
N HIS A 121 -7.81 -4.80 4.85
CA HIS A 121 -8.75 -5.70 5.51
C HIS A 121 -8.07 -6.32 6.74
N PRO A 122 -8.72 -6.34 7.93
CA PRO A 122 -8.10 -6.87 9.15
C PRO A 122 -7.56 -8.30 9.02
N MET A 123 -8.22 -9.17 8.23
CA MET A 123 -7.70 -10.50 7.89
C MET A 123 -6.34 -10.45 7.17
N ASN A 124 -6.19 -9.58 6.18
CA ASN A 124 -4.92 -9.40 5.47
C ASN A 124 -3.83 -8.84 6.40
N VAL A 125 -4.19 -7.89 7.26
CA VAL A 125 -3.28 -7.35 8.29
C VAL A 125 -2.85 -8.43 9.29
N GLY A 126 -3.78 -9.27 9.73
CA GLY A 126 -3.52 -10.38 10.65
C GLY A 126 -2.64 -11.45 10.01
N ASN A 127 -2.93 -11.82 8.77
CA ASN A 127 -2.13 -12.78 7.99
C ASN A 127 -0.71 -12.29 7.80
N LEU A 128 -0.51 -11.04 7.37
CA LEU A 128 0.81 -10.42 7.25
C LEU A 128 1.58 -10.48 8.57
N SER A 129 0.93 -10.12 9.69
CA SER A 129 1.55 -10.17 11.01
C SER A 129 1.87 -11.58 11.48
N SER A 130 1.15 -12.59 10.99
CA SER A 130 1.36 -14.00 11.32
C SER A 130 2.33 -14.69 10.36
N GLY A 131 2.81 -13.97 9.33
CA GLY A 131 3.69 -14.53 8.29
C GLY A 131 2.97 -15.33 7.21
N TYR A 132 1.63 -15.35 7.20
CA TYR A 132 0.81 -16.01 6.17
C TYR A 132 0.70 -15.17 4.90
N ASP A 133 0.29 -15.81 3.81
CA ASP A 133 0.03 -15.12 2.55
C ASP A 133 -1.20 -14.20 2.66
N SER A 134 -1.05 -12.98 2.13
CA SER A 134 -2.10 -11.98 2.10
C SER A 134 -1.78 -10.87 1.11
N SER A 135 -2.80 -10.07 0.78
CA SER A 135 -2.55 -8.73 0.26
C SER A 135 -1.82 -7.90 1.32
N ILE A 136 -0.91 -7.04 0.86
CA ILE A 136 -0.06 -6.21 1.72
C ILE A 136 -0.33 -4.75 1.38
N PRO A 137 -0.42 -3.85 2.37
CA PRO A 137 -0.52 -2.42 2.11
C PRO A 137 0.47 -1.92 1.06
N CYS A 138 -0.04 -1.25 0.03
CA CYS A 138 0.72 -0.96 -1.19
C CYS A 138 1.99 -0.13 -0.94
N THR A 139 1.90 0.91 -0.10
CA THR A 139 3.02 1.80 0.21
C THR A 139 4.19 1.07 0.87
N PRO A 140 4.03 0.38 2.01
CA PRO A 140 5.14 -0.35 2.64
C PRO A 140 5.64 -1.50 1.75
N PHE A 141 4.76 -2.15 0.97
CA PHE A 141 5.21 -3.16 0.02
C PHE A 141 6.10 -2.56 -1.07
N GLY A 142 5.70 -1.43 -1.67
CA GLY A 142 6.52 -0.69 -2.62
C GLY A 142 7.86 -0.25 -2.04
N CYS A 143 7.88 0.29 -0.81
CA CYS A 143 9.12 0.63 -0.11
C CYS A 143 10.02 -0.60 0.11
N SER A 144 9.46 -1.75 0.46
CA SER A 144 10.21 -3.00 0.61
C SER A 144 10.84 -3.45 -0.71
N LEU A 145 10.09 -3.37 -1.83
CA LEU A 145 10.63 -3.65 -3.16
C LEU A 145 11.81 -2.72 -3.52
N LEU A 146 11.67 -1.43 -3.23
CA LEU A 146 12.74 -0.44 -3.47
C LEU A 146 13.97 -0.70 -2.61
N LEU A 147 13.76 -0.99 -1.32
CA LEU A 147 14.83 -1.31 -0.39
C LEU A 147 15.63 -2.54 -0.85
N LYS A 148 14.96 -3.61 -1.27
CA LYS A 148 15.59 -4.83 -1.79
C LYS A 148 16.36 -4.63 -3.10
N LYS A 149 16.09 -3.56 -3.85
CA LYS A 149 16.87 -3.23 -5.06
C LYS A 149 18.24 -2.65 -4.72
N VAL A 150 18.37 -2.01 -3.57
CA VAL A 150 19.61 -1.33 -3.16
C VAL A 150 20.37 -2.06 -2.06
N GLU A 151 19.67 -2.82 -1.23
CA GLU A 151 20.25 -3.67 -0.21
C GLU A 151 19.88 -5.12 -0.50
N LYS A 152 20.90 -5.94 -0.81
CA LYS A 152 20.70 -7.34 -1.20
C LYS A 152 20.47 -8.25 0.01
N ASN A 153 20.99 -7.88 1.19
CA ASN A 153 20.83 -8.66 2.40
C ASN A 153 20.34 -7.78 3.56
N LEU A 154 19.07 -7.97 3.92
CA LEU A 154 18.42 -7.28 5.03
C LEU A 154 18.58 -8.01 6.36
N SER A 155 19.00 -9.27 6.34
CA SER A 155 19.11 -10.09 7.55
C SER A 155 20.11 -9.49 8.54
N GLY A 156 19.69 -9.36 9.80
CA GLY A 156 20.49 -8.83 10.90
C GLY A 156 20.62 -7.30 10.93
N LYS A 157 20.15 -6.57 9.91
CA LYS A 157 20.19 -5.10 9.91
C LYS A 157 19.24 -4.52 10.93
N HIS A 158 19.65 -3.40 11.55
CA HIS A 158 18.77 -2.65 12.45
C HIS A 158 17.98 -1.61 11.68
N ALA A 159 16.66 -1.82 11.55
CA ALA A 159 15.76 -0.91 10.90
C ALA A 159 14.94 -0.11 11.93
N VAL A 160 14.89 1.21 11.76
CA VAL A 160 14.03 2.10 12.55
C VAL A 160 12.87 2.57 11.68
N VAL A 161 11.65 2.27 12.12
CA VAL A 161 10.41 2.76 11.49
C VAL A 161 9.87 3.91 12.33
N ILE A 162 9.83 5.11 11.75
CA ILE A 162 9.29 6.30 12.39
C ILE A 162 7.84 6.49 11.97
N GLY A 163 6.92 6.25 12.91
CA GLY A 163 5.50 6.25 12.66
C GLY A 163 4.91 4.84 12.76
N ARG A 164 3.72 4.74 13.35
CA ARG A 164 3.02 3.47 13.64
C ARG A 164 1.58 3.43 13.14
N SER A 165 1.31 4.12 12.03
CA SER A 165 -0.01 4.08 11.41
C SER A 165 -0.35 2.68 10.93
N ASN A 166 -1.64 2.35 10.88
CA ASN A 166 -2.11 1.06 10.36
C ASN A 166 -1.82 0.88 8.86
N LEU A 167 -1.73 1.99 8.11
CA LEU A 167 -1.56 1.95 6.66
C LEU A 167 -0.08 1.81 6.22
N ASN A 168 0.86 2.32 7.02
CA ASN A 168 2.27 2.39 6.62
C ASN A 168 3.21 1.77 7.66
N GLY A 169 3.28 2.35 8.87
CA GLY A 169 4.33 2.01 9.84
C GLY A 169 4.27 0.56 10.35
N LYS A 170 3.08 0.12 10.78
CA LYS A 170 2.87 -1.26 11.26
C LYS A 170 3.15 -2.32 10.16
N PRO A 171 2.54 -2.24 8.96
CA PRO A 171 2.84 -3.19 7.90
C PRO A 171 4.31 -3.15 7.45
N MET A 172 4.96 -1.97 7.38
CA MET A 172 6.39 -1.91 7.09
C MET A 172 7.24 -2.67 8.12
N THR A 173 6.87 -2.58 9.40
CA THR A 173 7.54 -3.32 10.47
C THR A 173 7.45 -4.83 10.21
N GLN A 174 6.27 -5.35 9.89
CA GLN A 174 6.08 -6.78 9.61
C GLN A 174 6.88 -7.23 8.39
N LEU A 175 6.93 -6.41 7.33
CA LEU A 175 7.75 -6.69 6.16
C LEU A 175 9.25 -6.76 6.50
N LEU A 176 9.77 -5.83 7.30
CA LEU A 176 11.18 -5.83 7.71
C LEU A 176 11.50 -7.03 8.62
N LEU A 177 10.59 -7.39 9.51
CA LEU A 177 10.73 -8.60 10.34
C LEU A 177 10.77 -9.87 9.49
N LYS A 178 9.92 -9.97 8.46
CA LYS A 178 9.93 -11.09 7.50
C LYS A 178 11.27 -11.23 6.76
N GLU A 179 12.01 -10.13 6.61
CA GLU A 179 13.36 -10.11 6.03
C GLU A 179 14.49 -10.30 7.06
N ASN A 180 14.15 -10.69 8.30
CA ASN A 180 15.07 -10.91 9.42
C ASN A 180 15.81 -9.65 9.90
N CYS A 181 15.24 -8.46 9.70
CA CYS A 181 15.75 -7.25 10.35
C CYS A 181 15.45 -7.26 11.86
N THR A 182 16.34 -6.67 12.66
CA THR A 182 15.95 -6.15 13.98
C THR A 182 15.18 -4.85 13.76
N VAL A 183 13.94 -4.74 14.26
CA VAL A 183 13.09 -3.57 13.98
C VAL A 183 12.72 -2.80 15.24
N THR A 184 13.01 -1.51 15.25
CA THR A 184 12.58 -0.57 16.30
C THR A 184 11.47 0.33 15.77
N ILE A 185 10.30 0.30 16.40
CA ILE A 185 9.16 1.15 16.04
C ILE A 185 9.18 2.39 16.92
N THR A 186 9.28 3.56 16.28
CA THR A 186 9.25 4.86 16.97
C THR A 186 8.01 5.66 16.61
N HIS A 187 7.69 6.66 17.44
CA HIS A 187 6.47 7.45 17.30
C HIS A 187 6.55 8.76 18.10
N SER A 188 5.50 9.57 18.09
CA SER A 188 5.44 10.87 18.78
C SER A 188 5.74 10.83 20.29
N LYS A 189 5.58 9.66 20.93
CA LYS A 189 5.92 9.46 22.36
C LYS A 189 7.33 8.85 22.61
N THR A 190 8.15 8.69 21.57
CA THR A 190 9.54 8.20 21.72
C THR A 190 10.40 9.31 22.35
N LYS A 191 11.11 9.01 23.44
CA LYS A 191 11.85 10.01 24.23
C LYS A 191 13.01 10.65 23.45
N ASP A 192 13.90 9.83 22.88
CA ASP A 192 15.04 10.31 22.10
C ASP A 192 15.02 9.67 20.70
N LEU A 193 14.23 10.28 19.83
CA LEU A 193 14.06 9.78 18.46
C LEU A 193 15.36 9.86 17.65
N LYS A 194 16.24 10.84 17.93
CA LYS A 194 17.51 11.01 17.25
C LYS A 194 18.46 9.87 17.59
N ALA A 195 18.58 9.52 18.88
CA ALA A 195 19.41 8.41 19.32
C ALA A 195 18.97 7.07 18.68
N GLU A 196 17.66 6.85 18.54
CA GLU A 196 17.14 5.67 17.84
C GLU A 196 17.62 5.64 16.38
N CYS A 197 17.46 6.75 15.65
CA CYS A 197 17.85 6.84 14.23
C CYS A 197 19.36 6.67 14.02
N LEU A 198 20.19 7.20 14.91
CA LEU A 198 21.65 7.09 14.80
C LEU A 198 22.19 5.66 14.94
N ARG A 199 21.38 4.74 15.50
CA ARG A 199 21.71 3.31 15.60
C ARG A 199 21.21 2.49 14.41
N ALA A 200 20.43 3.09 13.51
CA ALA A 200 19.76 2.38 12.44
C ALA A 200 20.67 2.23 11.21
N ASP A 201 20.67 1.05 10.61
CA ASP A 201 21.19 0.81 9.26
C ASP A 201 20.16 1.21 8.19
N ILE A 202 18.88 1.24 8.55
CA ILE A 202 17.76 1.58 7.67
C ILE A 202 16.79 2.48 8.44
N ILE A 203 16.44 3.65 7.88
CA ILE A 203 15.42 4.54 8.46
C ILE A 203 14.23 4.62 7.51
N ILE A 204 13.04 4.26 7.98
CA ILE A 204 11.78 4.45 7.26
C ILE A 204 10.97 5.56 7.94
N ALA A 205 10.85 6.72 7.30
CA ALA A 205 10.07 7.85 7.82
C ALA A 205 8.62 7.85 7.27
N ALA A 206 7.64 7.53 8.13
CA ALA A 206 6.24 7.37 7.77
C ALA A 206 5.30 8.25 8.65
N VAL A 207 5.68 9.51 8.87
CA VAL A 207 5.04 10.42 9.84
C VAL A 207 4.14 11.51 9.23
N GLY A 208 4.15 11.72 7.91
CA GLY A 208 3.38 12.79 7.27
C GLY A 208 3.80 14.22 7.68
N MET A 209 5.00 14.38 8.26
CA MET A 209 5.54 15.65 8.72
C MET A 209 6.75 16.03 7.86
N PRO A 210 6.70 17.17 7.14
CA PRO A 210 7.82 17.63 6.33
C PRO A 210 9.10 17.78 7.16
N LYS A 211 10.22 17.26 6.64
CA LYS A 211 11.59 17.46 7.18
C LYS A 211 11.76 17.07 8.67
N LEU A 212 10.94 16.15 9.20
CA LEU A 212 11.09 15.68 10.59
C LEU A 212 12.46 15.02 10.81
N VAL A 213 12.82 14.08 9.92
CA VAL A 213 14.14 13.42 9.95
C VAL A 213 15.16 14.37 9.36
N LYS A 214 16.20 14.65 10.14
CA LYS A 214 17.29 15.57 9.77
C LYS A 214 18.53 14.78 9.36
N GLY A 215 19.44 15.40 8.60
CA GLY A 215 20.65 14.73 8.13
C GLY A 215 21.55 14.24 9.27
N ASP A 216 21.60 14.96 10.40
CA ASP A 216 22.36 14.59 11.60
C ASP A 216 21.72 13.46 12.43
N TRP A 217 20.61 12.89 11.98
CA TRP A 217 19.97 11.70 12.57
C TRP A 217 20.35 10.42 11.83
N VAL A 218 21.00 10.54 10.66
CA VAL A 218 21.31 9.41 9.78
C VAL A 218 22.71 8.90 10.09
N LYS A 219 22.81 7.63 10.48
CA LYS A 219 24.09 6.93 10.65
C LYS A 219 24.88 6.96 9.34
N LYS A 220 26.21 7.16 9.42
CA LYS A 220 27.07 7.08 8.24
C LYS A 220 26.93 5.70 7.57
N GLY A 221 26.53 5.69 6.30
CA GLY A 221 26.35 4.46 5.52
C GLY A 221 24.95 3.84 5.60
N ALA A 222 24.01 4.44 6.33
CA ALA A 222 22.58 4.14 6.23
C ALA A 222 21.94 4.76 4.98
#